data_AF-A0A3N5TS09-F1
#
_entry.id   AF-A0A3N5TS09-F1
#
_cell.length_a   1.000
_cell.length_b   1.000
_cell.length_c   1.000
_cell.angle_alpha   90.00
_cell.angle_beta   90.00
_cell.angle_gamma   90.00
#
_symmetry.space_group_name_H-M   'P 1'
#
loop_
_entity.id
_entity.type
_entity.pdbx_description
1 polymer ?
#
loop_
_entity_poly.entity_id
_entity_poly.type
_entity_poly.pdbx_seq_one_letter_code
_entity_poly.pdbx_strand_id
1 'polypeptide(L)' 'LHEKMGCICYENKAMGIYFINDPDDYWIEIIPKRR' A
#
# COMPACT_ATOMS: atom_id res chain seq x y z
N LEU A 1 4.28 -6.87 6.08
CA LEU A 1 3.89 -8.03 5.25
C LEU A 1 4.03 -7.67 3.77
N HIS A 2 3.28 -6.68 3.27
CA HIS A 2 3.29 -6.27 1.85
C HIS A 2 4.68 -5.84 1.31
N GLU A 3 5.49 -5.18 2.14
CA GLU A 3 6.87 -4.83 1.78
C GLU A 3 7.73 -6.06 1.43
N LYS A 4 7.59 -7.16 2.18
CA LYS A 4 8.32 -8.40 1.91
C LYS A 4 7.83 -9.13 0.65
N MET A 5 6.61 -8.84 0.21
CA MET A 5 6.02 -9.42 -0.99
C MET A 5 6.41 -8.63 -2.25
N GLY A 6 7.04 -7.45 -2.11
CA GLY A 6 7.42 -6.60 -3.24
C GLY A 6 6.21 -6.07 -4.03
N CYS A 7 5.00 -6.11 -3.47
CA CYS A 7 3.77 -5.71 -4.15
C CYS A 7 3.37 -4.24 -3.92
N ILE A 8 4.20 -3.47 -3.20
CA ILE A 8 3.99 -2.03 -2.99
C ILE A 8 4.42 -1.30 -4.25
N CYS A 9 3.50 -0.58 -4.90
CA CYS A 9 3.78 0.21 -6.10
C CYS A 9 4.04 1.70 -5.79
N TYR A 10 3.52 2.22 -4.67
CA TYR A 10 3.74 3.59 -4.21
C TYR A 10 3.66 3.68 -2.69
N GLU A 11 4.49 4.53 -2.08
CA GLU A 11 4.49 4.77 -0.64
C GLU A 11 4.62 6.27 -0.35
N ASN A 12 3.75 6.78 0.55
CA ASN A 12 3.89 8.11 1.13
C ASN A 12 4.12 7.98 2.64
N LYS A 13 5.41 7.97 3.01
CA LYS A 13 5.87 7.85 4.40
C LYS A 13 5.44 9.01 5.28
N ALA A 14 5.29 10.21 4.74
CA ALA A 14 4.88 11.38 5.51
C ALA A 14 3.43 11.24 6.02
N MET A 15 2.57 10.61 5.22
CA MET A 15 1.18 10.30 5.60
C MET A 15 1.02 8.91 6.23
N GLY A 16 2.04 8.04 6.14
CA GLY A 16 1.99 6.66 6.62
C GLY A 16 1.07 5.77 5.77
N ILE A 17 0.88 6.11 4.50
CA ILE A 17 0.02 5.36 3.56
C ILE A 17 0.84 4.74 2.45
N TYR A 18 0.34 3.67 1.86
CA TYR A 18 0.94 3.04 0.68
C TYR A 18 -0.11 2.34 -0.17
N PHE A 19 0.25 2.05 -1.42
CA PHE A 19 -0.62 1.40 -2.39
C PHE A 19 -0.02 0.07 -2.81
N ILE A 20 -0.89 -0.90 -3.03
CA ILE A 20 -0.56 -2.17 -3.67
C ILE A 20 -1.31 -2.25 -5.00
N ASN A 21 -0.64 -2.78 -6.02
CA ASN A 21 -1.26 -3.08 -7.30
C ASN A 21 -1.73 -4.54 -7.27
N ASP A 22 -3.02 -4.73 -7.47
CA ASP A 22 -3.62 -6.05 -7.64
C ASP A 22 -3.43 -6.55 -9.08
N PRO A 23 -3.29 -7.86 -9.34
CA PRO A 23 -3.14 -8.40 -10.70
C PRO A 23 -4.25 -8.00 -11.68
N ASP A 24 -5.43 -7.62 -11.18
CA ASP A 24 -6.54 -7.10 -11.98
C ASP A 24 -6.45 -5.58 -12.26
N ASP A 25 -5.27 -4.98 -12.07
CA ASP A 25 -4.94 -3.55 -12.24
C ASP A 25 -5.72 -2.59 -11.33
N TYR A 26 -6.26 -3.12 -10.22
CA TYR A 26 -6.81 -2.29 -9.15
C TYR A 26 -5.71 -1.75 -8.24
N TRP A 27 -5.94 -0.54 -7.74
CA TRP A 27 -5.09 0.10 -6.74
C TRP A 27 -5.80 0.04 -5.40
N ILE A 28 -5.17 -0.63 -4.44
CA ILE A 28 -5.68 -0.73 -3.08
C ILE A 28 -4.87 0.22 -2.20
N GLU A 29 -5.54 1.20 -1.61
CA GLU A 29 -4.96 2.12 -0.64
C GLU A 29 -4.93 1.49 0.75
N ILE A 30 -3.75 1.40 1.34
CA ILE A 30 -3.57 0.93 2.70
C ILE A 30 -3.29 2.13 3.61
N ILE A 31 -4.22 2.36 4.54
CA ILE A 31 -4.17 3.44 5.53
C ILE A 31 -3.92 2.90 6.94
N PRO A 32 -3.29 3.68 7.83
CA PRO A 32 -3.12 3.29 9.22
C PRO A 32 -4.48 3.20 9.92
N LYS A 33 -4.60 2.26 10.87
CA LYS A 33 -5.80 2.11 11.69
C LYS A 33 -6.03 3.40 12.48
N ARG A 34 -7.26 3.94 12.44
CA ARG A 34 -7.68 5.02 13.34
C ARG A 34 -7.56 4.51 14.79
N ARG A 35 -6.89 5.28 15.64
CA ARG A 35 -6.80 5.00 17.08
C ARG A 35 -8.16 5.14 17.74
#